data_AF-A0A2N1PX11-F1
#
_entry.id   AF-A0A2N1PX11-F1
#
_cell.length_a   1.000
_cell.length_b   1.000
_cell.length_c   1.000
_cell.angle_alpha   90.00
_cell.angle_beta   90.00
_cell.angle_gamma   90.00
#
_symmetry.space_group_name_H-M   'P 1'
#
loop_
_entity.id
_entity.type
_entity.pdbx_description
1 polymer ?
#
loop_
_entity_poly.entity_id
_entity_poly.type
_entity_poly.pdbx_seq_one_letter_code
_entity_poly.pdbx_strand_id
1 'polypeptide(L)'
;MSMRVFIGFELPNEVKDYLLDVQSYLLSHAIKANKTRHQNFHLTLVFLGEVETSHLNSLSLLIQEIAEQYTSFDIKIGDIGYSNVRNEYILWSKITHGIKPLLSIYQSLESLLYQENWLQRTKW
;
A
#
# COMPACT_ATOMS: atom_id res chain seq x y z
N MET A 1 -11.86 20.12 4.55
CA MET A 1 -10.65 19.64 5.27
C MET A 1 -9.84 18.81 4.27
N SER A 2 -8.52 18.78 4.38
CA SER A 2 -7.68 17.86 3.59
C SER A 2 -7.25 16.67 4.43
N MET A 3 -6.95 15.56 3.77
CA MET A 3 -6.41 14.35 4.38
C MET A 3 -5.30 13.78 3.50
N ARG A 4 -4.32 13.12 4.11
CA ARG A 4 -3.34 12.32 3.37
C ARG A 4 -3.96 11.01 2.92
N VAL A 5 -3.99 10.79 1.61
CA VAL A 5 -4.63 9.63 0.99
C VAL A 5 -3.60 8.80 0.23
N PHE A 6 -3.79 7.49 0.31
CA PHE A 6 -3.17 6.51 -0.54
C PHE A 6 -4.23 5.49 -0.97
N ILE A 7 -3.94 4.75 -2.03
CA ILE A 7 -4.75 3.64 -2.52
C ILE A 7 -3.93 2.37 -2.34
N GLY A 8 -4.55 1.31 -1.83
CA GLY A 8 -3.89 0.04 -1.56
C GLY A 8 -4.87 -1.09 -1.38
N PHE A 9 -4.32 -2.31 -1.30
CA PHE A 9 -5.08 -3.49 -0.92
C PHE A 9 -5.10 -3.65 0.60
N GLU A 10 -6.30 -3.89 1.11
CA GLU A 10 -6.50 -4.39 2.46
C GLU A 10 -6.01 -5.83 2.54
N LEU A 11 -5.28 -6.16 3.61
CA LEU A 11 -4.83 -7.53 3.85
C LEU A 11 -5.87 -8.29 4.68
N PRO A 12 -6.08 -9.60 4.45
CA PRO A 12 -6.89 -10.43 5.32
C PRO A 12 -6.35 -10.42 6.77
N ASN A 13 -7.23 -10.51 7.77
CA ASN A 13 -6.82 -10.49 9.18
C ASN A 13 -5.79 -11.58 9.51
N GLU A 14 -5.93 -12.78 8.94
CA GLU A 14 -4.97 -13.88 9.14
C GLU A 14 -3.54 -13.49 8.71
N VAL A 15 -3.42 -12.72 7.63
CA VAL A 15 -2.12 -12.21 7.15
C VAL A 15 -1.60 -11.11 8.08
N LYS A 16 -2.48 -10.23 8.56
CA LYS A 16 -2.12 -9.16 9.50
C LYS A 16 -1.68 -9.71 10.86
N ASP A 17 -2.34 -10.74 11.36
CA ASP A 17 -1.98 -11.45 12.59
C ASP A 17 -0.61 -12.12 12.46
N TYR A 18 -0.35 -12.81 11.35
CA TYR A 18 0.97 -13.34 11.05
C TYR A 18 2.06 -12.25 11.04
N LEU A 19 1.80 -11.11 10.40
CA LEU A 19 2.74 -9.98 10.38
C LEU A 19 2.92 -9.34 11.76
N LEU A 20 1.91 -9.35 12.63
CA LEU A 20 2.04 -8.93 14.02
C LEU A 20 2.95 -9.84 14.83
N ASP A 21 2.87 -11.15 14.62
CA ASP A 21 3.72 -12.12 15.30
C ASP A 21 5.19 -11.95 14.88
N VAL A 22 5.43 -11.85 13.57
CA VAL A 22 6.75 -11.53 13.01
C VAL A 22 7.29 -10.22 13.56
N GLN A 23 6.47 -9.16 13.59
CA GLN A 23 6.84 -7.88 14.17
C GLN A 23 7.18 -8.00 15.66
N SER A 24 6.42 -8.78 16.43
CA SER A 24 6.64 -8.95 17.87
C SER A 24 7.98 -9.64 18.15
N TYR A 25 8.30 -10.67 17.36
CA TYR A 25 9.62 -11.31 17.38
C TYR A 25 10.74 -10.31 17.08
N LEU A 26 10.61 -9.51 16.01
CA LEU A 26 11.63 -8.53 15.62
C LEU A 26 11.81 -7.42 16.66
N LEU A 27 10.72 -6.91 17.23
CA LEU A 27 10.75 -5.88 18.26
C LEU A 27 11.44 -6.35 19.55
N SER A 28 11.36 -7.63 19.89
CA SER A 28 12.09 -8.18 21.06
C SER A 28 13.62 -8.10 20.92
N HIS A 29 14.12 -7.91 19.70
CA HIS A 29 15.55 -7.75 19.39
C HIS A 29 15.93 -6.29 19.05
N ALA A 30 14.97 -5.36 19.03
CA ALA A 30 15.21 -3.98 18.65
C ALA A 30 15.59 -3.11 19.86
N ILE A 31 16.57 -2.21 19.68
CA ILE A 31 16.91 -1.20 20.69
C ILE A 31 15.79 -0.15 20.80
N LYS A 32 15.25 0.28 19.66
CA LYS A 32 14.15 1.23 19.54
C LYS A 32 13.47 1.05 18.19
N ALA A 33 12.15 0.96 18.17
CA ALA A 33 11.37 0.85 16.94
C ALA A 33 9.94 1.36 17.14
N ASN A 34 9.34 1.87 16.06
CA ASN A 34 7.92 2.18 16.01
C ASN A 34 7.15 0.94 15.54
N LYS A 35 6.05 0.62 16.22
CA LYS A 35 5.20 -0.51 15.89
C LYS A 35 4.14 -0.11 14.86
N THR A 36 4.01 -0.87 13.79
CA THR A 36 2.84 -0.80 12.89
C THR A 36 1.65 -1.42 13.60
N ARG A 37 0.56 -0.66 13.68
CA ARG A 37 -0.72 -1.13 14.24
C ARG A 37 -1.32 -2.19 13.31
N HIS A 38 -2.03 -3.16 13.87
CA HIS A 38 -2.71 -4.24 13.11
C HIS A 38 -3.48 -3.71 11.89
N GLN A 39 -4.37 -2.74 12.14
CA GLN A 39 -5.22 -2.12 11.11
C GLN A 39 -4.43 -1.35 10.03
N ASN A 40 -3.16 -1.02 10.30
CA ASN A 40 -2.32 -0.27 9.36
C ASN A 40 -1.48 -1.19 8.46
N PHE A 41 -1.54 -2.51 8.60
CA PHE A 41 -0.94 -3.41 7.62
C PHE A 41 -1.76 -3.41 6.33
N HIS A 42 -1.15 -2.97 5.23
CA HIS A 42 -1.78 -2.90 3.92
C HIS A 42 -0.70 -3.00 2.84
N LEU A 43 -1.11 -3.28 1.61
CA LEU A 43 -0.24 -3.19 0.44
C LEU A 43 -0.55 -1.90 -0.32
N THR A 44 0.27 -0.87 -0.14
CA THR A 44 0.10 0.40 -0.87
C THR A 44 0.40 0.23 -2.36
N LEU A 45 -0.43 0.83 -3.22
CA LEU A 45 -0.19 0.95 -4.66
C LEU A 45 0.25 2.37 -5.03
N VAL A 46 -0.53 3.38 -4.63
CA VAL A 46 -0.34 4.77 -5.06
C VAL A 46 -0.50 5.71 -3.87
N PHE A 47 0.44 6.63 -3.68
CA PHE A 47 0.29 7.74 -2.73
C PHE A 47 -0.23 8.98 -3.47
N LEU A 48 -1.35 9.54 -3.01
CA LEU A 48 -1.95 10.75 -3.59
C LEU A 48 -1.53 12.03 -2.85
N GLY A 49 -1.08 11.91 -1.60
CA GLY A 49 -0.76 13.07 -0.77
C GLY A 49 -2.02 13.72 -0.20
N GLU A 50 -2.03 15.05 -0.08
CA GLU A 50 -3.16 15.79 0.49
C GLU A 50 -4.32 15.88 -0.51
N VAL A 51 -5.49 15.39 -0.11
CA VAL A 51 -6.73 15.38 -0.90
C VAL A 51 -7.85 16.02 -0.10
N GLU A 52 -8.66 16.87 -0.74
CA GLU A 52 -9.85 17.41 -0.11
C GLU A 52 -10.91 16.33 0.14
N THR A 53 -11.48 16.31 1.34
CA THR A 53 -12.46 15.29 1.74
C THR A 53 -13.71 15.27 0.86
N SER A 54 -14.06 16.41 0.23
CA SER A 54 -15.14 16.55 -0.75
C SER A 54 -14.94 15.68 -2.00
N HIS A 55 -13.70 15.37 -2.36
CA HIS A 55 -13.37 14.60 -3.56
C HIS A 55 -13.21 13.08 -3.31
N LEU A 56 -13.33 12.62 -2.05
CA LEU A 56 -13.13 11.20 -1.74
C LEU A 56 -14.19 10.29 -2.40
N ASN A 57 -15.43 10.78 -2.54
CA ASN A 57 -16.48 10.02 -3.19
C ASN A 57 -16.21 9.83 -4.69
N SER A 58 -15.76 10.89 -5.39
CA SER A 58 -15.42 10.77 -6.81
C SER A 58 -14.19 9.88 -7.02
N LEU A 59 -13.18 9.98 -6.15
CA LEU A 59 -12.03 9.08 -6.16
C LEU A 59 -12.44 7.62 -5.96
N SER A 60 -13.37 7.34 -5.03
CA SER A 60 -13.85 5.99 -4.78
C SER A 60 -14.55 5.38 -5.99
N LEU A 61 -15.34 6.16 -6.74
CA LEU A 61 -16.02 5.69 -7.95
C LEU A 61 -15.02 5.35 -9.05
N LEU A 62 -14.00 6.19 -9.25
CA LEU A 62 -12.93 5.92 -10.22
C LEU A 62 -12.16 4.63 -9.89
N ILE A 63 -11.86 4.39 -8.60
CA ILE A 63 -11.19 3.16 -8.16
C ILE A 63 -12.09 1.94 -8.39
N GLN A 64 -13.41 2.06 -8.17
CA GLN A 64 -14.36 0.98 -8.40
C GLN A 64 -14.39 0.58 -9.88
N GLU A 65 -14.45 1.53 -10.81
CA GLU A 65 -14.42 1.26 -12.25
C GLU A 65 -13.17 0.50 -12.70
N ILE A 66 -12.01 0.81 -12.10
CA ILE A 66 -10.78 0.05 -12.33
C ILE A 66 -10.88 -1.34 -11.73
N ALA A 67 -11.34 -1.47 -10.48
CA ALA A 67 -11.40 -2.75 -9.78
C ALA A 67 -12.31 -3.77 -10.50
N GLU A 68 -13.41 -3.32 -11.09
CA GLU A 68 -14.36 -4.17 -11.84
C GLU A 68 -13.77 -4.79 -13.12
N GLN A 69 -12.64 -4.27 -13.62
CA GLN A 69 -11.93 -4.82 -14.78
C GLN A 69 -11.03 -6.03 -14.44
N TYR A 70 -10.86 -6.34 -13.16
CA TYR A 70 -9.95 -7.38 -12.68
C TYR A 70 -10.70 -8.45 -11.88
N THR A 71 -10.32 -9.71 -12.09
CA THR A 71 -10.78 -10.82 -11.25
C THR A 71 -9.89 -10.99 -10.02
N SER A 72 -10.43 -11.59 -8.96
CA SER A 72 -9.64 -11.96 -7.78
C SER A 72 -8.43 -12.83 -8.14
N PHE A 73 -7.32 -12.61 -7.45
CA PHE A 73 -6.09 -13.37 -7.63
C PHE A 73 -5.35 -13.51 -6.30
N ASP A 74 -4.50 -14.52 -6.21
CA ASP A 74 -3.69 -14.76 -5.01
C ASP A 74 -2.37 -14.00 -5.07
N ILE A 75 -1.91 -13.55 -3.90
CA ILE A 75 -0.58 -13.02 -3.68
C ILE A 75 0.15 -13.87 -2.66
N LYS A 76 1.48 -13.93 -2.76
CA LYS A 76 2.31 -14.57 -1.73
C LYS A 76 3.30 -13.57 -1.16
N ILE A 77 3.23 -13.38 0.15
CA ILE A 77 4.20 -12.62 0.93
C ILE A 77 5.41 -13.54 1.20
N GLY A 78 6.62 -12.99 1.08
CA GLY A 78 7.88 -13.71 1.22
C GLY A 78 8.71 -13.18 2.40
N ASP A 79 10.03 -13.24 2.24
CA ASP A 79 10.96 -12.88 3.30
C ASP A 79 10.87 -11.41 3.71
N ILE A 80 11.25 -11.14 4.96
CA ILE A 80 11.42 -9.78 5.47
C ILE A 80 12.73 -9.22 4.95
N GLY A 81 12.64 -8.10 4.24
CA GLY A 81 13.75 -7.25 3.88
C GLY A 81 13.84 -6.02 4.77
N TYR A 82 14.88 -5.23 4.56
CA TYR A 82 15.03 -3.93 5.17
C TYR A 82 15.57 -2.92 4.17
N SER A 83 15.23 -1.65 4.39
CA SER A 83 15.87 -0.52 3.71
C SER A 83 16.39 0.47 4.75
N ASN A 84 17.44 1.18 4.39
CA ASN A 84 17.92 2.32 5.17
C ASN A 84 17.41 3.61 4.53
N VAL A 85 16.66 4.39 5.27
CA VAL A 85 16.12 5.68 4.83
C VAL A 85 16.44 6.70 5.92
N ARG A 86 17.25 7.72 5.60
CA ARG A 86 17.60 8.81 6.53
C ARG A 86 18.13 8.32 7.89
N ASN A 87 18.99 7.30 7.88
CA ASN A 87 19.55 6.64 9.06
C ASN A 87 18.54 5.87 9.92
N GLU A 88 17.33 5.60 9.40
CA GLU A 88 16.34 4.72 10.01
C GLU A 88 16.22 3.43 9.18
N TYR A 89 15.98 2.30 9.86
CA TYR A 89 15.72 1.02 9.22
C TYR A 89 14.21 0.80 9.10
N ILE A 90 13.75 0.58 7.87
CA ILE A 90 12.35 0.20 7.59
C ILE A 90 12.34 -1.26 7.21
N LEU A 91 11.60 -2.06 7.98
CA LEU A 91 11.37 -3.48 7.67
C LEU A 91 10.14 -3.59 6.78
N TRP A 92 10.22 -4.44 5.76
CA TRP A 92 9.12 -4.68 4.81
C TRP A 92 9.16 -6.13 4.34
N SER A 93 8.05 -6.63 3.84
CA SER A 93 8.00 -7.98 3.27
C SER A 93 7.83 -7.93 1.75
N LYS A 94 8.53 -8.82 1.05
CA LYS A 94 8.48 -8.90 -0.41
C LYS A 94 7.21 -9.64 -0.87
N ILE A 95 6.63 -9.21 -1.99
CA ILE A 95 5.66 -10.05 -2.73
C ILE A 95 6.42 -10.97 -3.69
N THR A 96 6.16 -12.26 -3.62
CA THR A 96 6.83 -13.33 -4.39
C THR A 96 5.93 -13.99 -5.44
N HIS A 97 4.61 -13.86 -5.30
CA HIS A 97 3.60 -14.31 -6.27
C HIS A 97 2.50 -13.26 -6.42
N GLY A 98 1.84 -13.21 -7.58
CA GLY A 98 0.80 -12.20 -7.87
C GLY A 98 1.33 -10.83 -8.30
N ILE A 99 2.64 -10.69 -8.56
CA ILE A 99 3.27 -9.41 -8.94
C ILE A 99 2.71 -8.86 -10.26
N LYS A 100 2.50 -9.72 -11.26
CA LYS A 100 2.00 -9.30 -12.59
C LYS A 100 0.63 -8.61 -12.51
N PRO A 101 -0.41 -9.22 -11.92
CA PRO A 101 -1.70 -8.54 -11.79
C PRO A 101 -1.61 -7.28 -10.92
N LEU A 102 -0.82 -7.29 -9.83
CA LEU A 102 -0.58 -6.08 -9.03
C LEU A 102 -0.01 -4.92 -9.85
N LEU A 103 1.01 -5.19 -10.68
CA LEU A 103 1.62 -4.18 -11.54
C LEU A 103 0.65 -3.69 -12.62
N SER A 104 -0.17 -4.59 -13.18
CA SER A 104 -1.21 -4.20 -14.14
C SER A 104 -2.21 -3.24 -13.52
N ILE A 105 -2.71 -3.56 -12.32
CA ILE A 105 -3.65 -2.70 -11.59
C ILE A 105 -3.01 -1.36 -11.26
N TYR A 106 -1.76 -1.36 -10.76
CA TYR A 106 -0.99 -0.15 -10.51
C TYR A 106 -0.89 0.74 -11.76
N GLN A 107 -0.54 0.16 -12.92
CA GLN A 107 -0.38 0.91 -14.17
C GLN A 107 -1.71 1.49 -14.69
N SER A 108 -2.80 0.72 -14.62
CA SER A 108 -4.13 1.20 -14.98
C SER A 108 -4.58 2.33 -14.06
N LEU A 109 -4.41 2.16 -12.76
CA LEU A 109 -4.77 3.15 -11.75
C LEU A 109 -3.95 4.43 -11.90
N GLU A 110 -2.62 4.32 -12.02
CA GLU A 110 -1.73 5.46 -12.21
C GLU A 110 -2.10 6.24 -13.48
N SER A 111 -2.38 5.54 -14.58
CA SER A 111 -2.77 6.16 -15.85
C SER A 111 -4.08 6.93 -15.73
N LEU A 112 -5.10 6.35 -15.11
CA LEU A 112 -6.39 7.00 -14.85
C LEU A 112 -6.21 8.24 -13.95
N LEU A 113 -5.44 8.11 -12.87
CA LEU A 113 -5.21 9.21 -11.95
C LEU A 113 -4.45 10.38 -12.59
N TYR A 114 -3.58 10.13 -13.57
CA TYR A 114 -2.98 11.21 -14.38
C TYR A 114 -4.00 11.86 -15.31
N GLN A 115 -4.88 11.08 -15.95
CA GLN A 115 -5.91 11.61 -16.84
C GLN A 115 -6.91 12.51 -16.11
N GLU A 116 -7.29 12.12 -14.90
CA GLU A 116 -8.21 12.82 -14.01
C GLU A 116 -7.52 13.89 -13.14
N ASN A 117 -6.24 14.20 -13.39
CA ASN A 117 -5.42 15.20 -12.69
C ASN A 117 -5.26 14.99 -11.17
N TRP A 118 -5.44 13.77 -10.68
CA TRP A 118 -5.14 13.38 -9.30
C TRP A 118 -3.65 13.26 -9.02
N LEU A 119 -2.88 12.84 -10.02
CA LEU A 119 -1.43 12.80 -9.97
C LEU A 119 -0.85 13.86 -10.89
N GLN A 120 0.20 14.53 -10.42
CA GLN A 120 1.02 15.40 -11.27
C GLN A 120 2.35 14.70 -11.52
N ARG A 121 2.83 14.72 -12.76
CA ARG A 121 4.16 14.21 -13.08
C ARG A 121 5.19 15.11 -12.41
N THR A 122 5.57 14.78 -11.18
CA THR A 122 6.73 15.40 -10.56
C THR A 122 7.96 14.93 -11.31
N LYS A 123 8.66 15.87 -11.95
CA LYS A 123 10.05 15.66 -12.38
C LYS A 123 10.85 15.37 -11.11
N TRP A 124 11.22 14.11 -10.92
CA TRP A 124 12.31 13.75 -10.02
C TRP A 124 13.63 14.01 -10.76
#